data_AF-A0A8T3TQA1-F1
#
_entry.id   AF-A0A8T3TQA1-F1
#
_cell.length_a   1.000
_cell.length_b   1.000
_cell.length_c   1.000
_cell.angle_alpha   90.00
_cell.angle_beta   90.00
_cell.angle_gamma   90.00
#
_symmetry.space_group_name_H-M   'P 1'
#
loop_
_entity.id
_entity.type
_entity.pdbx_description
1 polymer ?
#
loop_
_entity_poly.entity_id
_entity_poly.type
_entity_poly.pdbx_seq_one_letter_code
_entity_poly.pdbx_strand_id
1 'polypeptide(L)'
;ELANGGTLFLDEVGDLSGVGQAKLLRVLEERRFERLGGNSPVDVDFRLISATNRPLDQLVRESGFREDLFYRINAFTIRLPSLRERAADIAPLAQRFLARYCAAHGLSPDDKSFAREAVDHLTRYHWPGNIRELESTVARAALSSPGPVIRAADIEFLHSMKRPSDPGDRLPTLAEAERAHIARVLESVHWNKKHAAGILAISRGTLYRKIEEYGLEATRSAAGRTNFQS
;
A
#
# COMPACT_ATOMS: atom_id res chain seq x y z
N GLU A 1 19.28 26.04 15.74
CA GLU A 1 19.52 26.49 17.13
C GLU A 1 19.11 25.44 18.16
N LEU A 2 17.82 25.07 18.26
CA LEU A 2 17.34 24.08 19.25
C LEU A 2 18.01 22.69 19.13
N ALA A 3 18.45 22.32 17.92
CA ALA A 3 19.13 21.06 17.67
C ALA A 3 20.67 21.14 17.80
N ASN A 4 21.23 22.27 18.25
CA ASN A 4 22.67 22.42 18.41
C ASN A 4 23.20 21.41 19.45
N GLY A 5 24.26 20.67 19.11
CA GLY A 5 24.77 19.53 19.87
C GLY A 5 23.90 18.28 19.81
N GLY A 6 22.86 18.26 18.97
CA GLY A 6 21.84 17.22 18.93
C GLY A 6 21.54 16.69 17.53
N THR A 7 20.29 16.28 17.32
CA THR A 7 19.81 15.77 16.03
C THR A 7 18.66 16.63 15.51
N LEU A 8 18.75 17.03 14.24
CA LEU A 8 17.67 17.66 13.50
C LEU A 8 16.97 16.61 12.64
N PHE A 9 15.67 16.40 12.87
CA PHE A 9 14.84 15.59 11.99
C PHE A 9 14.03 16.49 11.05
N LEU A 10 14.17 16.28 9.73
CA LEU A 10 13.38 16.97 8.71
C LEU A 10 12.50 15.96 7.98
N ASP A 11 11.19 16.04 8.20
CA ASP A 11 10.22 15.27 7.42
C ASP A 11 9.92 15.98 6.09
N GLU A 12 9.52 15.21 5.09
CA GLU A 12 9.11 15.71 3.78
C GLU A 12 10.12 16.67 3.11
N VAL A 13 11.43 16.36 3.18
CA VAL A 13 12.50 17.24 2.64
C VAL A 13 12.34 17.54 1.14
N GLY A 14 11.72 16.63 0.39
CA GLY A 14 11.40 16.81 -1.04
C GLY A 14 10.34 17.87 -1.35
N ASP A 15 9.61 18.36 -0.34
CA ASP A 15 8.62 19.43 -0.47
C ASP A 15 9.21 20.83 -0.21
N LEU A 16 10.50 20.92 0.13
CA LEU A 16 11.17 22.20 0.32
C LEU A 16 11.16 23.03 -0.97
N SER A 17 10.77 24.30 -0.85
CA SER A 17 10.93 25.27 -1.94
C SER A 17 12.41 25.47 -2.29
N GLY A 18 12.71 25.93 -3.51
CA GLY A 18 14.11 26.17 -3.92
C GLY A 18 14.88 27.11 -2.97
N VAL A 19 14.20 28.10 -2.37
CA VAL A 19 14.78 28.98 -1.35
C VAL A 19 15.05 28.20 -0.05
N GLY A 20 14.14 27.32 0.36
CA GLY A 20 14.32 26.43 1.51
C GLY A 20 15.51 25.48 1.31
N GLN A 21 15.63 24.90 0.13
CA GLN A 21 16.76 24.04 -0.25
C GLN A 21 18.09 24.79 -0.18
N ALA A 22 18.16 26.01 -0.73
CA ALA A 22 19.37 26.83 -0.68
C ALA A 22 19.77 27.20 0.76
N LYS A 23 18.79 27.55 1.61
CA LYS A 23 19.04 27.85 3.03
C LYS A 23 19.55 26.61 3.77
N LEU A 24 18.91 25.46 3.57
CA LEU A 24 19.34 24.22 4.22
C LEU A 24 20.76 23.84 3.81
N LEU A 25 21.08 23.91 2.51
CA LEU A 25 22.43 23.66 2.02
C LEU A 25 23.46 24.56 2.71
N ARG A 26 23.19 25.88 2.77
CA ARG A 26 24.10 26.84 3.42
C ARG A 26 24.36 26.49 4.89
N VAL A 27 23.33 26.08 5.62
CA VAL A 27 23.49 25.65 7.02
C VAL A 27 24.31 24.36 7.14
N LEU A 28 24.12 23.41 6.22
CA LEU A 28 24.87 22.14 6.21
C LEU A 28 26.33 22.29 5.79
N GLU A 29 26.65 23.32 5.00
CA GLU A 29 28.01 23.63 4.56
C GLU A 29 28.74 24.53 5.55
N GLU A 30 28.15 25.68 5.88
CA GLU A 30 28.82 26.70 6.69
C GLU A 30 28.69 26.45 8.20
N ARG A 31 27.83 25.51 8.63
CA ARG A 31 27.51 25.26 10.06
C ARG A 31 27.11 26.52 10.83
N ARG A 32 26.57 27.50 10.13
CA ARG A 32 26.09 28.76 10.70
C ARG A 32 24.87 29.25 9.95
N PHE A 33 24.05 30.04 10.61
CA PHE A 33 22.88 30.66 10.00
C PHE A 33 22.56 32.00 10.65
N GLU A 34 21.78 32.84 9.97
CA GLU A 34 21.29 34.10 10.50
C GLU A 34 19.81 33.96 10.90
N ARG A 35 19.43 34.56 12.03
CA ARG A 35 18.02 34.63 12.44
C ARG A 35 17.25 35.55 11.49
N LEU A 36 15.95 35.31 11.31
CA LEU A 36 15.10 36.20 10.53
C LEU A 36 15.15 37.62 11.12
N GLY A 37 15.64 38.59 10.34
CA GLY A 37 15.78 39.99 10.75
C GLY A 37 17.01 40.30 11.63
N GLY A 38 17.88 39.32 11.90
CA GLY A 38 19.13 39.51 12.61
C GLY A 38 20.33 39.39 11.67
N ASN A 39 21.38 40.19 11.93
CA ASN A 39 22.61 40.19 11.12
C ASN A 39 23.76 39.42 11.79
N SER A 40 23.52 38.82 12.95
CA SER A 40 24.55 38.05 13.67
C SER A 40 24.46 36.57 13.29
N PRO A 41 25.54 35.98 12.77
CA PRO A 41 25.58 34.54 12.50
C PRO A 41 25.55 33.76 13.82
N VAL A 42 24.88 32.61 13.79
CA VAL A 42 24.79 31.65 14.89
C VAL A 42 25.39 30.34 14.42
N ASP A 43 26.46 29.89 15.07
CA ASP A 43 27.08 28.59 14.81
C ASP A 43 26.20 27.45 15.33
N VAL A 44 26.16 26.36 14.56
CA VAL A 44 25.37 25.17 14.84
C VAL A 44 26.13 23.90 14.46
N ASP A 45 26.11 22.93 15.35
CA ASP A 45 26.57 21.57 15.09
C ASP A 45 25.43 20.60 15.37
N PHE A 46 25.05 19.79 14.39
CA PHE A 46 23.94 18.84 14.55
C PHE A 46 24.07 17.68 13.59
N ARG A 47 23.48 16.55 13.98
CA ARG A 47 23.25 15.42 13.08
C ARG A 47 21.94 15.65 12.31
N LEU A 48 21.97 15.59 10.99
CA LEU A 48 20.74 15.62 10.18
C LEU A 48 20.20 14.20 9.97
N ILE A 49 18.89 14.02 10.16
CA ILE A 49 18.12 12.89 9.66
C ILE A 49 16.97 13.48 8.83
N SER A 50 16.84 13.07 7.57
CA SER A 50 15.75 13.53 6.70
C SER A 50 14.90 12.36 6.23
N ALA A 51 13.63 12.64 5.94
CA ALA A 51 12.68 11.69 5.36
C ALA A 51 11.93 12.35 4.20
N THR A 52 11.48 11.54 3.25
CA THR A 52 10.61 11.97 2.16
C THR A 52 9.88 10.77 1.55
N ASN A 53 8.70 11.03 1.00
CA ASN A 53 7.93 10.08 0.18
C ASN A 53 8.15 10.29 -1.33
N ARG A 54 8.94 11.30 -1.74
CA ARG A 54 9.21 11.62 -3.15
C ARG A 54 10.54 11.01 -3.60
N PRO A 55 10.65 10.53 -4.85
CA PRO A 55 11.92 10.08 -5.43
C PRO A 55 12.82 11.29 -5.70
N LEU A 56 13.75 11.58 -4.78
CA LEU A 56 14.63 12.76 -4.91
C LEU A 56 15.52 12.70 -6.16
N ASP A 57 15.94 11.50 -6.58
CA ASP A 57 16.71 11.29 -7.81
C ASP A 57 15.95 11.73 -9.07
N GLN A 58 14.64 11.54 -9.09
CA GLN A 58 13.76 12.01 -10.15
C GLN A 58 13.58 13.53 -10.06
N LEU A 59 13.35 14.06 -8.84
CA LEU A 59 13.21 15.51 -8.65
C LEU A 59 14.48 16.28 -9.03
N VAL A 60 15.67 15.70 -8.83
CA VAL A 60 16.93 16.30 -9.30
C VAL A 60 16.96 16.36 -10.84
N ARG A 61 16.62 15.26 -11.51
CA ARG A 61 16.55 15.21 -12.99
C ARG A 61 15.53 16.20 -13.57
N GLU A 62 14.43 16.41 -12.86
CA GLU A 62 13.36 17.34 -13.24
C GLU A 62 13.61 18.78 -12.76
N SER A 63 14.78 19.08 -12.19
CA SER A 63 15.13 20.39 -11.61
C SER A 63 14.20 20.87 -10.48
N GLY A 64 13.41 19.97 -9.89
CA GLY A 64 12.58 20.22 -8.71
C GLY A 64 13.34 20.14 -7.39
N PHE A 65 14.55 19.55 -7.40
CA PHE A 65 15.42 19.45 -6.24
C PHE A 65 16.87 19.72 -6.63
N ARG A 66 17.60 20.47 -5.80
CA ARG A 66 19.00 20.79 -6.09
C ARG A 66 19.91 19.58 -5.91
N GLU A 67 20.76 19.37 -6.90
CA GLU A 67 21.72 18.26 -6.94
C GLU A 67 22.74 18.34 -5.79
N ASP A 68 23.24 19.54 -5.46
CA ASP A 68 24.20 19.76 -4.38
C ASP A 68 23.64 19.36 -3.00
N LEU A 69 22.41 19.78 -2.70
CA LEU A 69 21.70 19.39 -1.48
C LEU A 69 21.43 17.89 -1.46
N PHE A 70 21.05 17.29 -2.59
CA PHE A 70 20.81 15.85 -2.68
C PHE A 70 22.03 15.06 -2.25
N TYR A 71 23.22 15.34 -2.81
CA TYR A 71 24.44 14.65 -2.40
C TYR A 71 24.82 14.90 -0.94
N ARG A 72 24.50 16.07 -0.40
CA ARG A 72 24.80 16.40 1.00
C ARG A 72 23.94 15.61 2.00
N ILE A 73 22.67 15.38 1.67
CA ILE A 73 21.73 14.67 2.56
C ILE A 73 21.66 13.17 2.28
N ASN A 74 21.95 12.73 1.06
CA ASN A 74 21.84 11.34 0.63
C ASN A 74 23.13 10.53 0.86
N ALA A 75 23.88 10.84 1.94
CA ALA A 75 25.10 10.12 2.29
C ALA A 75 24.82 8.67 2.75
N PHE A 76 23.70 8.45 3.42
CA PHE A 76 23.23 7.12 3.83
C PHE A 76 21.71 7.05 3.78
N THR A 77 21.18 6.20 2.90
CA THR A 77 19.74 6.07 2.64
C THR A 77 19.19 4.80 3.26
N ILE A 78 18.12 4.93 4.03
CA ILE A 78 17.34 3.78 4.52
C ILE A 78 16.02 3.74 3.76
N ARG A 79 15.81 2.69 2.96
CA ARG A 79 14.52 2.45 2.33
C ARG A 79 13.56 1.86 3.37
N LEU A 80 12.49 2.59 3.68
CA LEU A 80 11.43 2.06 4.53
C LEU A 80 10.46 1.22 3.66
N PRO A 81 10.35 -0.11 3.88
CA PRO A 81 9.41 -0.92 3.12
C PRO A 81 7.97 -0.51 3.42
N SER A 82 7.15 -0.51 2.37
CA SER A 82 5.71 -0.36 2.48
C SER A 82 5.09 -1.54 3.24
N LEU A 83 3.89 -1.37 3.80
CA LEU A 83 3.28 -2.41 4.64
C LEU A 83 3.03 -3.72 3.86
N ARG A 84 2.70 -3.63 2.57
CA ARG A 84 2.56 -4.78 1.67
C ARG A 84 3.84 -5.62 1.50
N GLU A 85 5.01 -5.02 1.66
CA GLU A 85 6.31 -5.73 1.56
C GLU A 85 6.68 -6.46 2.86
N ARG A 86 5.92 -6.24 3.94
CA ARG A 86 6.14 -6.83 5.27
C ARG A 86 4.85 -7.39 5.86
N ALA A 87 4.20 -8.28 5.12
CA ALA A 87 2.92 -8.87 5.52
C ALA A 87 2.95 -9.55 6.90
N ALA A 88 4.10 -10.12 7.29
CA ALA A 88 4.29 -10.74 8.61
C ALA A 88 4.11 -9.74 9.77
N ASP A 89 4.33 -8.44 9.54
CA ASP A 89 4.20 -7.40 10.55
C ASP A 89 2.74 -6.93 10.72
N ILE A 90 1.83 -7.27 9.81
CA ILE A 90 0.45 -6.77 9.83
C ILE A 90 -0.28 -7.21 11.10
N ALA A 91 -0.24 -8.50 11.44
CA ALA A 91 -0.90 -9.04 12.62
C ALA A 91 -0.38 -8.43 13.94
N PRO A 92 0.93 -8.40 14.24
CA PRO A 92 1.43 -7.78 15.47
C PRO A 92 1.20 -6.27 15.52
N LEU A 93 1.28 -5.56 14.37
CA LEU A 93 0.95 -4.13 14.31
C LEU A 93 -0.53 -3.89 14.60
N ALA A 94 -1.42 -4.69 14.03
CA ALA A 94 -2.87 -4.59 14.26
C ALA A 94 -3.22 -4.78 15.73
N GLN A 95 -2.63 -5.80 16.38
CA GLN A 95 -2.80 -6.04 17.82
C GLN A 95 -2.32 -4.85 18.66
N ARG A 96 -1.15 -4.30 18.33
CA ARG A 96 -0.63 -3.12 19.02
C ARG A 96 -1.54 -1.90 18.86
N PHE A 97 -2.08 -1.67 17.66
CA PHE A 97 -3.02 -0.57 17.43
C PHE A 97 -4.35 -0.78 18.16
N LEU A 98 -4.83 -2.02 18.26
CA LEU A 98 -6.04 -2.33 19.02
C LEU A 98 -5.83 -2.10 20.52
N ALA A 99 -4.69 -2.54 21.07
CA ALA A 99 -4.35 -2.29 22.47
C ALA A 99 -4.24 -0.77 22.76
N ARG A 100 -3.62 -0.01 21.85
CA ARG A 100 -3.55 1.46 21.97
C ARG A 100 -4.92 2.12 21.88
N TYR A 101 -5.80 1.63 21.00
CA TYR A 101 -7.18 2.10 20.92
C TYR A 101 -7.90 1.85 22.25
N CYS A 102 -7.82 0.63 22.80
CA CYS A 102 -8.46 0.30 24.08
C CYS A 102 -7.98 1.24 25.20
N ALA A 103 -6.66 1.41 25.34
CA ALA A 103 -6.07 2.30 26.34
C ALA A 103 -6.54 3.76 26.18
N ALA A 104 -6.63 4.28 24.95
CA ALA A 104 -7.09 5.63 24.68
C ALA A 104 -8.59 5.84 25.00
N HIS A 105 -9.38 4.77 25.04
CA HIS A 105 -10.81 4.78 25.33
C HIS A 105 -11.15 4.26 26.74
N GLY A 106 -10.14 4.08 27.60
CA GLY A 106 -10.35 3.60 28.98
C GLY A 106 -10.79 2.13 29.07
N LEU A 107 -10.56 1.35 28.02
CA LEU A 107 -10.81 -0.09 27.96
C LEU A 107 -9.52 -0.86 28.29
N SER A 108 -9.67 -2.06 28.86
CA SER A 108 -8.56 -2.99 29.04
C SER A 108 -8.06 -3.50 27.67
N PRO A 109 -6.76 -3.80 27.51
CA PRO A 109 -6.23 -4.34 26.26
C PRO A 109 -6.90 -5.64 25.78
N ASP A 110 -7.47 -6.40 26.70
CA ASP A 110 -8.16 -7.67 26.45
C ASP A 110 -9.67 -7.49 26.17
N ASP A 111 -10.22 -6.27 26.32
CA ASP A 111 -11.66 -6.00 26.09
C ASP A 111 -12.04 -6.15 24.61
N LYS A 112 -11.07 -6.03 23.71
CA LYS A 112 -11.25 -6.29 22.28
C LYS A 112 -10.14 -7.17 21.73
N SER A 113 -10.53 -8.11 20.88
CA SER A 113 -9.65 -9.05 20.19
C SER A 113 -10.07 -9.21 18.73
N PHE A 114 -9.16 -9.68 17.87
CA PHE A 114 -9.50 -10.06 16.51
C PHE A 114 -9.85 -11.55 16.44
N ALA A 115 -10.92 -11.87 15.72
CA ALA A 115 -11.14 -13.23 15.25
C ALA A 115 -10.08 -13.61 14.20
N ARG A 116 -9.81 -14.92 14.04
CA ARG A 116 -8.78 -15.41 13.12
C ARG A 116 -9.05 -14.95 11.68
N GLU A 117 -10.30 -15.03 11.24
CA GLU A 117 -10.71 -14.59 9.91
C GLU A 117 -10.48 -13.10 9.67
N ALA A 118 -10.58 -12.27 10.72
CA ALA A 118 -10.33 -10.84 10.61
C ALA A 118 -8.83 -10.56 10.42
N VAL A 119 -7.96 -11.28 11.13
CA VAL A 119 -6.50 -11.18 10.96
C VAL A 119 -6.08 -11.66 9.56
N ASP A 120 -6.63 -12.78 9.10
CA ASP A 120 -6.35 -13.31 7.77
C ASP A 120 -6.74 -12.29 6.68
N HIS A 121 -7.87 -11.60 6.86
CA HIS A 121 -8.35 -10.58 5.95
C HIS A 121 -7.45 -9.33 5.94
N LEU A 122 -7.04 -8.82 7.12
CA LEU A 122 -6.08 -7.72 7.24
C LEU A 122 -4.74 -8.07 6.57
N THR A 123 -4.31 -9.32 6.70
CA THR A 123 -3.02 -9.80 6.16
C THR A 123 -3.06 -9.94 4.63
N ARG A 124 -4.21 -10.34 4.05
CA ARG A 124 -4.39 -10.47 2.60
C ARG A 124 -4.67 -9.15 1.89
N TYR A 125 -5.09 -8.13 2.63
CA TYR A 125 -5.39 -6.83 2.05
C TYR A 125 -4.14 -6.16 1.48
N HIS A 126 -4.24 -5.65 0.26
CA HIS A 126 -3.17 -4.92 -0.38
C HIS A 126 -3.15 -3.48 0.13
N TRP A 127 -2.47 -3.25 1.26
CA TRP A 127 -2.34 -1.93 1.88
C TRP A 127 -1.68 -0.93 0.91
N PRO A 128 -2.42 0.07 0.40
CA PRO A 128 -1.87 1.06 -0.53
C PRO A 128 -1.00 2.09 0.22
N GLY A 129 -1.32 2.36 1.49
CA GLY A 129 -0.61 3.31 2.35
C GLY A 129 0.45 2.70 3.27
N ASN A 130 0.94 3.55 4.17
CA ASN A 130 1.79 3.14 5.28
C ASN A 130 0.96 2.55 6.44
N ILE A 131 1.59 2.40 7.60
CA ILE A 131 0.95 1.86 8.82
C ILE A 131 -0.28 2.65 9.31
N ARG A 132 -0.46 3.92 8.90
CA ARG A 132 -1.58 4.77 9.35
C ARG A 132 -2.92 4.27 8.85
N GLU A 133 -2.95 3.64 7.68
CA GLU A 133 -4.18 3.10 7.12
C GLU A 133 -4.62 1.84 7.89
N LEU A 134 -3.67 0.98 8.25
CA LEU A 134 -3.90 -0.14 9.15
C LEU A 134 -4.40 0.36 10.52
N GLU A 135 -3.75 1.36 11.10
CA GLU A 135 -4.19 1.98 12.35
C GLU A 135 -5.63 2.50 12.28
N SER A 136 -5.95 3.26 11.24
CA SER A 136 -7.29 3.84 11.04
C SER A 136 -8.35 2.75 10.85
N THR A 137 -8.00 1.68 10.14
CA THR A 137 -8.85 0.51 9.94
C THR A 137 -9.14 -0.19 11.24
N VAL A 138 -8.10 -0.44 12.05
CA VAL A 138 -8.22 -1.07 13.36
C VAL A 138 -9.09 -0.23 14.29
N ALA A 139 -8.88 1.08 14.34
CA ALA A 139 -9.70 1.99 15.13
C ALA A 139 -11.18 1.97 14.70
N ARG A 140 -11.44 1.98 13.38
CA ARG A 140 -12.81 1.87 12.86
C ARG A 140 -13.46 0.53 13.20
N ALA A 141 -12.74 -0.57 13.03
CA ALA A 141 -13.24 -1.90 13.36
C ALA A 141 -13.52 -2.06 14.87
N ALA A 142 -12.65 -1.50 15.71
CA ALA A 142 -12.84 -1.50 17.16
C ALA A 142 -14.07 -0.67 17.56
N LEU A 143 -14.31 0.46 16.90
CA LEU A 143 -15.49 1.30 17.14
C LEU A 143 -16.80 0.65 16.65
N SER A 144 -16.77 0.01 15.48
CA SER A 144 -17.97 -0.55 14.83
C SER A 144 -18.33 -1.95 15.33
N SER A 145 -17.40 -2.66 15.96
CA SER A 145 -17.67 -4.00 16.48
C SER A 145 -18.62 -3.95 17.68
N PRO A 146 -19.77 -4.63 17.63
CA PRO A 146 -20.80 -4.60 18.68
C PRO A 146 -20.38 -5.33 19.97
N GLY A 147 -19.24 -6.04 19.96
CA GLY A 147 -18.76 -6.83 21.08
C GLY A 147 -17.24 -6.86 21.20
N PRO A 148 -16.70 -7.80 22.01
CA PRO A 148 -15.27 -7.90 22.30
C PRO A 148 -14.47 -8.58 21.18
N VAL A 149 -15.13 -9.11 20.15
CA VAL A 149 -14.46 -9.81 19.04
C VAL A 149 -14.76 -9.10 17.74
N ILE A 150 -13.71 -8.56 17.13
CA ILE A 150 -13.71 -7.97 15.79
C ILE A 150 -13.64 -9.10 14.76
N ARG A 151 -14.68 -9.22 13.93
CA ARG A 151 -14.83 -10.24 12.89
C ARG A 151 -14.55 -9.68 11.50
N ALA A 152 -14.49 -10.55 10.50
CA ALA A 152 -14.27 -10.15 9.11
C ALA A 152 -15.33 -9.14 8.59
N ALA A 153 -16.59 -9.27 9.01
CA ALA A 153 -17.66 -8.34 8.65
C ALA A 153 -17.40 -6.91 9.17
N ASP A 154 -16.70 -6.76 10.30
CA ASP A 154 -16.38 -5.47 10.90
C ASP A 154 -15.27 -4.72 10.15
N ILE A 155 -14.61 -5.37 9.18
CA ILE A 155 -13.52 -4.82 8.34
C ILE A 155 -13.82 -4.91 6.83
N GLU A 156 -15.03 -5.31 6.45
CA GLU A 156 -15.41 -5.50 5.05
C GLU A 156 -15.39 -4.19 4.23
N PHE A 157 -15.49 -3.04 4.91
CA PHE A 157 -15.32 -1.71 4.32
C PHE A 157 -13.95 -1.49 3.65
N LEU A 158 -12.94 -2.31 3.94
CA LEU A 158 -11.66 -2.26 3.23
C LEU A 158 -11.82 -2.54 1.73
N HIS A 159 -12.80 -3.36 1.35
CA HIS A 159 -13.06 -3.71 -0.05
C HIS A 159 -13.80 -2.61 -0.81
N SER A 160 -14.65 -1.82 -0.14
CA SER A 160 -15.35 -0.69 -0.76
C SER A 160 -14.44 0.51 -0.98
N MET A 161 -13.32 0.59 -0.25
CA MET A 161 -12.26 1.59 -0.42
C MET A 161 -11.29 1.27 -1.57
N LYS A 162 -11.66 0.41 -2.53
CA LYS A 162 -10.99 0.40 -3.84
C LYS A 162 -11.16 1.78 -4.49
N ARG A 163 -10.18 2.66 -4.31
CA ARG A 163 -9.97 3.78 -5.24
C ARG A 163 -9.71 3.20 -6.64
N PRO A 164 -10.01 3.97 -7.71
CA PRO A 164 -9.76 3.54 -9.08
C PRO A 164 -8.33 3.04 -9.17
N SER A 165 -8.17 1.94 -9.92
CA SER A 165 -6.93 1.23 -10.15
C SER A 165 -5.68 2.13 -10.24
N ASP A 166 -4.57 1.59 -9.74
CA ASP A 166 -3.21 2.11 -9.87
C ASP A 166 -2.96 2.72 -11.27
N PRO A 167 -2.20 3.83 -11.45
CA PRO A 167 -1.95 4.43 -12.76
C PRO A 167 -1.25 3.52 -13.78
N GLY A 168 -0.86 2.30 -13.38
CA GLY A 168 -0.32 1.24 -14.24
C GLY A 168 -1.32 0.15 -14.64
N ASP A 169 -2.51 0.11 -14.06
CA ASP A 169 -3.59 -0.79 -14.48
C ASP A 169 -4.31 -0.11 -15.66
N ARG A 170 -3.82 -0.35 -16.88
CA ARG A 170 -4.59 0.08 -18.05
C ARG A 170 -5.97 -0.56 -17.94
N LEU A 171 -7.01 0.24 -18.14
CA LEU A 171 -8.36 -0.31 -18.26
C LEU A 171 -8.30 -1.43 -19.30
N PRO A 172 -8.77 -2.65 -18.95
CA PRO A 172 -8.72 -3.76 -19.88
C PRO A 172 -9.45 -3.34 -21.15
N THR A 173 -8.88 -3.67 -22.29
CA THR A 173 -9.57 -3.48 -23.57
C THR A 173 -10.89 -4.26 -23.55
N LEU A 174 -11.86 -3.85 -24.38
CA LEU A 174 -13.13 -4.56 -24.49
C LEU A 174 -12.93 -6.06 -24.75
N ALA A 175 -11.92 -6.41 -25.57
CA ALA A 175 -11.56 -7.79 -25.86
C ALA A 175 -11.04 -8.55 -24.63
N GLU A 176 -10.22 -7.91 -23.79
CA GLU A 176 -9.69 -8.54 -22.55
C GLU A 176 -10.78 -8.70 -21.49
N ALA A 177 -11.64 -7.70 -21.32
CA ALA A 177 -12.78 -7.77 -20.43
C ALA A 177 -13.76 -8.87 -20.86
N GLU A 178 -14.05 -8.95 -22.17
CA GLU A 178 -14.91 -9.97 -22.75
C GLU A 178 -14.32 -11.37 -22.61
N ARG A 179 -13.03 -11.56 -22.95
CA ARG A 179 -12.32 -12.83 -22.77
C ARG A 179 -12.38 -13.32 -21.33
N ALA A 180 -12.08 -12.45 -20.37
CA ALA A 180 -12.10 -12.78 -18.95
C ALA A 180 -13.51 -13.12 -18.46
N HIS A 181 -14.53 -12.41 -18.96
CA HIS A 181 -15.92 -12.69 -18.61
C HIS A 181 -16.40 -14.05 -19.15
N ILE A 182 -16.11 -14.34 -20.42
CA ILE A 182 -16.49 -15.62 -21.06
C ILE A 182 -15.79 -16.79 -20.37
N ALA A 183 -14.49 -16.67 -20.06
CA ALA A 183 -13.75 -17.72 -19.35
C ALA A 183 -14.37 -18.02 -17.97
N ARG A 184 -14.70 -16.99 -17.19
CA ARG A 184 -15.31 -17.13 -15.86
C ARG A 184 -16.67 -17.81 -15.92
N VAL A 185 -17.51 -17.45 -16.90
CA VAL A 185 -18.82 -18.08 -17.07
C VAL A 185 -18.66 -19.53 -17.48
N LEU A 186 -17.75 -19.85 -18.40
CA LEU A 186 -17.44 -21.23 -18.80
C LEU A 186 -16.99 -22.08 -17.61
N GLU A 187 -16.09 -21.57 -16.77
CA GLU A 187 -15.64 -22.26 -15.56
C GLU A 187 -16.79 -22.48 -14.56
N SER A 188 -17.62 -21.47 -14.31
CA SER A 188 -18.73 -21.55 -13.35
C SER A 188 -19.80 -22.58 -13.70
N VAL A 189 -19.92 -22.94 -14.99
CA VAL A 189 -20.84 -23.98 -15.46
C VAL A 189 -20.11 -25.23 -15.92
N HIS A 190 -18.87 -25.44 -15.45
CA HIS A 190 -18.03 -26.60 -15.77
C HIS A 190 -17.93 -26.89 -17.28
N TRP A 191 -17.71 -25.83 -18.06
CA TRP A 191 -17.59 -25.87 -19.52
C TRP A 191 -18.83 -26.35 -20.26
N ASN A 192 -20.01 -26.31 -19.62
CA ASN A 192 -21.29 -26.51 -20.30
C ASN A 192 -21.61 -25.33 -21.24
N LYS A 193 -21.19 -25.46 -22.50
CA LYS A 193 -21.31 -24.40 -23.53
C LYS A 193 -22.76 -23.97 -23.78
N LYS A 194 -23.75 -24.87 -23.62
CA LYS A 194 -25.18 -24.52 -23.78
C LYS A 194 -25.63 -23.60 -22.64
N HIS A 195 -25.25 -23.92 -21.41
CA HIS A 195 -25.60 -23.13 -20.24
C HIS A 195 -24.85 -21.79 -20.22
N ALA A 196 -23.55 -21.81 -20.56
CA ALA A 196 -22.73 -20.60 -20.66
C ALA A 196 -23.29 -19.61 -21.69
N ALA A 197 -23.71 -20.08 -22.88
CA ALA A 197 -24.33 -19.22 -23.90
C ALA A 197 -25.63 -18.57 -23.41
N GLY A 198 -26.42 -19.29 -22.59
CA GLY A 198 -27.63 -18.77 -21.96
C GLY A 198 -27.33 -17.67 -20.95
N ILE A 199 -26.33 -17.86 -20.08
CA ILE A 199 -25.90 -16.86 -19.09
C ILE A 199 -25.31 -15.61 -19.77
N LEU A 200 -24.51 -15.82 -20.82
CA LEU A 200 -23.91 -14.74 -21.61
C LEU A 200 -24.92 -14.05 -22.55
N ALA A 201 -26.15 -14.56 -22.68
CA ALA A 201 -27.18 -14.07 -23.59
C ALA A 201 -26.72 -13.94 -25.06
N ILE A 202 -25.87 -14.85 -25.52
CA ILE A 202 -25.37 -14.88 -26.91
C ILE A 202 -25.73 -16.20 -27.60
N SER A 203 -25.70 -16.20 -28.93
CA SER A 203 -25.89 -17.44 -29.68
C SER A 203 -24.75 -18.44 -29.40
N ARG A 204 -25.07 -19.73 -29.45
CA ARG A 204 -24.06 -20.80 -29.32
C ARG A 204 -22.93 -20.64 -30.34
N GLY A 205 -23.27 -20.31 -31.60
CA GLY A 205 -22.29 -20.07 -32.66
C GLY A 205 -21.33 -18.92 -32.32
N THR A 206 -21.85 -17.84 -31.74
CA THR A 206 -21.05 -16.70 -31.26
C THR A 206 -20.10 -17.12 -30.13
N LEU A 207 -20.59 -17.93 -29.18
CA LEU A 207 -19.74 -18.44 -28.10
C LEU A 207 -18.63 -19.37 -28.62
N TYR A 208 -18.93 -20.28 -29.56
CA TYR A 208 -17.92 -21.16 -30.16
C TYR A 208 -16.81 -20.37 -30.85
N ARG A 209 -17.18 -19.36 -31.66
CA ARG A 209 -16.23 -18.48 -32.32
C ARG A 209 -15.35 -17.73 -31.33
N LYS A 210 -15.93 -17.20 -30.24
CA LYS A 210 -15.17 -16.48 -29.20
C LYS A 210 -14.26 -17.38 -28.37
N ILE A 211 -14.63 -18.64 -28.16
CA ILE A 211 -13.76 -19.64 -27.50
C ILE A 211 -12.50 -19.88 -28.33
N GLU A 212 -12.66 -20.01 -29.66
CA GLU A 212 -11.55 -20.21 -30.60
C GLU A 212 -10.70 -18.94 -30.75
N GLU A 213 -11.35 -17.78 -30.96
CA GLU A 213 -10.71 -16.46 -31.09
C GLU A 213 -9.84 -16.11 -29.87
N TYR A 214 -10.27 -16.49 -28.66
CA TYR A 214 -9.56 -16.18 -27.41
C TYR A 214 -8.73 -17.35 -26.85
N GLY A 215 -8.66 -18.48 -27.56
CA GLY A 215 -7.89 -19.66 -27.15
C GLY A 215 -8.28 -20.19 -25.76
N LEU A 216 -9.58 -20.28 -25.47
CA LEU A 216 -10.08 -20.71 -24.17
C LEU A 216 -10.14 -22.25 -24.11
N GLU A 217 -9.35 -22.85 -23.22
CA GLU A 217 -9.32 -24.31 -23.00
C GLU A 217 -9.74 -24.69 -21.58
N ALA A 218 -10.42 -25.83 -21.45
CA ALA A 218 -10.73 -26.39 -20.15
C ALA A 218 -9.46 -26.87 -19.48
N THR A 219 -9.09 -26.23 -18.35
CA THR A 219 -8.02 -26.73 -17.47
C THR A 219 -8.36 -28.16 -17.07
N ARG A 220 -7.72 -29.13 -17.71
CA ARG A 220 -7.78 -30.54 -17.30
C ARG A 220 -7.01 -30.66 -16.00
N SER A 221 -7.72 -30.70 -14.86
CA SER A 221 -7.14 -31.14 -13.60
C SER A 221 -6.55 -32.54 -13.78
N ALA A 222 -5.24 -32.66 -13.57
CA ALA A 222 -4.52 -33.91 -13.49
C ALA A 222 -4.97 -34.70 -12.26
N ALA A 223 -5.97 -35.56 -12.41
CA ALA A 223 -6.31 -36.60 -11.44
C ALA A 223 -6.84 -37.82 -12.21
N GLY A 224 -6.04 -38.89 -12.28
CA GLY A 224 -6.46 -40.16 -12.87
C GLY A 224 -5.43 -40.87 -13.75
N ARG A 225 -4.22 -41.14 -13.24
CA ARG A 225 -3.39 -42.26 -13.69
C ARG A 225 -2.92 -43.03 -12.46
N THR A 226 -3.83 -43.80 -11.88
CA THR A 226 -3.47 -44.87 -10.95
C THR A 226 -3.05 -46.05 -11.80
N ASN A 227 -1.77 -46.40 -11.75
CA ASN A 227 -1.24 -47.63 -12.31
C ASN A 227 -1.99 -48.84 -11.72
N PHE A 228 -2.54 -49.67 -12.58
CA PHE A 228 -2.85 -51.06 -12.28
C PHE A 228 -2.20 -51.89 -13.40
N GLN A 229 -1.06 -52.50 -13.10
CA GLN A 229 -0.55 -53.66 -13.81
C GLN A 229 -0.12 -54.67 -12.75
N SER A 230 -0.86 -55.78 -12.72
CA SER A 230 -0.38 -57.08 -12.26
C SER A 230 0.37 -57.77 -13.38
#